data_AF-U3P836-F1
#
_entry.id   AF-U3P836-F1
#
_cell.length_a   1.000
_cell.length_b   1.000
_cell.length_c   1.000
_cell.angle_alpha   90.00
_cell.angle_beta   90.00
_cell.angle_gamma   90.00
#
_symmetry.space_group_name_H-M   'P 1'
#
loop_
_entity.id
_entity.type
_entity.pdbx_description
1 polymer ?
#
loop_
_entity_poly.entity_id
_entity_poly.type
_entity_poly.pdbx_seq_one_letter_code
_entity_poly.pdbx_strand_id
1 'polypeptide(L)'
;MYIATAASLPESPLHAAIHGWDYPLSRVGMLLLDLIDLQGAKASKKGQWKPLPRPWKHVERLGFTELSYDEAIELLKNNAGR
;
A
#
# COMPACT_ATOMS: atom_id res chain seq x y z
N MET A 1 -25.06 18.70 -9.16
CA MET A 1 -23.93 18.80 -8.22
C MET A 1 -23.34 17.40 -8.04
N TYR A 2 -22.35 17.03 -8.88
CA TYR A 2 -21.77 15.67 -8.91
C TYR A 2 -20.41 15.56 -8.18
N ILE A 3 -19.95 16.67 -7.60
CA ILE A 3 -18.60 16.78 -7.04
C ILE A 3 -18.49 16.03 -5.70
N ALA A 4 -19.56 16.00 -4.90
CA ALA A 4 -19.57 15.37 -3.59
C ALA A 4 -19.40 13.84 -3.66
N THR A 5 -20.05 13.19 -4.63
CA THR A 5 -19.99 11.73 -4.78
C THR A 5 -18.66 11.27 -5.39
N ALA A 6 -18.10 12.03 -6.32
CA ALA A 6 -16.78 11.70 -6.89
C ALA A 6 -15.66 11.86 -5.87
N ALA A 7 -15.70 12.88 -5.00
CA ALA A 7 -14.68 13.07 -3.97
C ALA A 7 -14.78 12.05 -2.82
N SER A 8 -15.94 11.41 -2.60
CA SER A 8 -16.14 10.44 -1.51
C SER A 8 -15.76 9.00 -1.86
N LEU A 9 -15.62 8.67 -3.15
CA LEU A 9 -15.44 7.30 -3.63
C LEU A 9 -13.95 6.99 -3.90
N PRO A 10 -13.33 6.01 -3.22
CA PRO A 10 -11.94 5.59 -3.43
C PRO A 10 -11.58 5.15 -4.86
N GLU A 11 -12.57 4.69 -5.61
CA GLU A 11 -12.44 4.35 -7.03
C GLU A 11 -12.40 5.57 -7.96
N SER A 12 -12.68 6.77 -7.44
CA SER A 12 -12.65 7.99 -8.23
C SER A 12 -11.24 8.56 -8.33
N PRO A 13 -10.83 9.02 -9.51
CA PRO A 13 -9.60 9.79 -9.68
C PRO A 13 -9.57 11.06 -8.82
N LEU A 14 -10.73 11.68 -8.55
CA LEU A 14 -10.80 12.91 -7.74
C LEU A 14 -10.47 12.62 -6.27
N HIS A 15 -11.02 11.52 -5.72
CA HIS A 15 -10.67 11.07 -4.38
C HIS A 15 -9.19 10.76 -4.27
N ALA A 16 -8.65 10.04 -5.26
CA ALA A 16 -7.23 9.72 -5.33
C ALA A 16 -6.37 11.00 -5.31
N ALA A 17 -6.71 12.01 -6.12
CA ALA A 17 -5.99 13.28 -6.15
C ALA A 17 -6.05 14.05 -4.82
N ILE A 18 -7.22 14.12 -4.17
CA ILE A 18 -7.40 14.80 -2.87
C ILE A 18 -6.53 14.18 -1.79
N HIS A 19 -6.39 12.85 -1.80
CA HIS A 19 -5.67 12.13 -0.77
C HIS A 19 -4.22 11.79 -1.15
N GLY A 20 -3.73 12.24 -2.32
CA GLY A 20 -2.36 12.03 -2.78
C GLY A 20 -2.04 10.58 -3.16
N TRP A 21 -3.03 9.86 -3.69
CA TRP A 21 -2.96 8.47 -4.09
C TRP A 21 -2.37 8.35 -5.50
N ASP A 22 -1.49 7.38 -5.72
CA ASP A 22 -0.89 7.15 -7.05
C ASP A 22 -1.93 6.67 -8.07
N TYR A 23 -2.99 5.98 -7.60
CA TYR A 23 -4.07 5.49 -8.45
C TYR A 23 -5.38 5.31 -7.64
N PRO A 24 -6.55 5.40 -8.31
CA PRO A 24 -7.83 5.04 -7.71
C PRO A 24 -7.93 3.52 -7.47
N LEU A 25 -8.51 3.10 -6.34
CA LEU A 25 -8.64 1.68 -6.02
C LEU A 25 -9.83 1.03 -6.72
N SER A 26 -9.67 -0.20 -7.21
CA SER A 26 -10.82 -0.96 -7.72
C SER A 26 -11.73 -1.39 -6.57
N ARG A 27 -13.02 -1.58 -6.85
CA ARG A 27 -14.00 -2.06 -5.85
C ARG A 27 -13.58 -3.38 -5.21
N VAL A 28 -13.06 -4.32 -6.01
CA VAL A 28 -12.59 -5.61 -5.49
C VAL A 28 -11.38 -5.43 -4.59
N GLY A 29 -10.46 -4.51 -4.94
CA GLY A 29 -9.30 -4.19 -4.12
C GLY A 29 -9.69 -3.60 -2.76
N MET A 30 -10.67 -2.69 -2.74
CA MET A 30 -11.22 -2.14 -1.50
C MET A 30 -11.79 -3.25 -0.59
N LEU A 31 -12.61 -4.15 -1.14
CA LEU A 31 -13.22 -5.24 -0.37
C LEU A 31 -12.17 -6.15 0.29
N LEU A 32 -11.08 -6.46 -0.42
CA LEU A 32 -10.00 -7.28 0.14
C LEU A 32 -9.25 -6.56 1.26
N LEU A 33 -9.01 -5.25 1.11
CA LEU A 33 -8.36 -4.45 2.15
C LEU A 33 -9.23 -4.36 3.41
N ASP A 34 -10.54 -4.15 3.25
CA ASP A 34 -11.49 -4.14 4.35
C ASP A 34 -11.50 -5.49 5.09
N LEU A 35 -11.42 -6.62 4.36
CA LEU A 35 -11.34 -7.95 4.98
C LEU A 35 -10.05 -8.13 5.80
N ILE A 36 -8.92 -7.62 5.31
CA ILE A 36 -7.65 -7.64 6.04
C ILE A 36 -7.76 -6.82 7.32
N ASP A 37 -8.33 -5.61 7.23
CA ASP A 37 -8.50 -4.74 8.38
C ASP A 37 -9.46 -5.33 9.42
N LEU A 38 -10.54 -5.99 8.99
CA LEU A 38 -11.44 -6.73 9.86
C LEU A 38 -10.75 -7.90 10.57
N GLN A 39 -9.95 -8.68 9.85
CA GLN A 39 -9.23 -9.81 10.43
C GLN A 39 -8.16 -9.34 11.43
N GLY A 40 -7.40 -8.29 11.06
CA GLY A 40 -6.39 -7.68 11.91
C GLY A 40 -6.99 -7.09 13.18
N ALA A 41 -8.13 -6.41 13.08
CA ALA A 41 -8.86 -5.90 14.23
C ALA A 41 -9.32 -7.01 15.18
N LYS A 42 -9.88 -8.10 14.62
CA LYS A 42 -10.33 -9.27 15.41
C LYS A 42 -9.18 -9.95 16.17
N ALA A 43 -8.02 -10.05 15.55
CA ALA A 43 -6.85 -10.72 16.14
C ALA A 43 -6.12 -9.85 17.18
N SER A 44 -6.38 -8.54 17.20
CA SER A 44 -5.64 -7.57 18.01
C SER A 44 -6.37 -7.24 19.32
N LYS A 45 -5.62 -6.82 20.35
CA LYS A 45 -6.25 -6.27 21.58
C LYS A 45 -6.86 -4.89 21.28
N LYS A 46 -7.84 -4.48 22.09
CA LYS A 46 -8.54 -3.20 21.96
C LYS A 46 -7.56 -2.03 21.80
N GLY A 47 -7.70 -1.27 20.71
CA GLY A 47 -6.88 -0.08 20.41
C GLY A 47 -5.52 -0.35 19.76
N GLN A 48 -5.15 -1.62 19.53
CA GLN A 48 -3.87 -1.96 18.88
C GLN A 48 -3.96 -1.96 17.35
N TRP A 49 -5.10 -2.36 16.78
CA TRP A 49 -5.28 -2.31 15.33
C TRP A 49 -5.66 -0.90 14.88
N LYS A 50 -4.86 -0.33 13.98
CA LYS A 50 -5.11 0.97 13.36
C LYS A 50 -5.12 0.78 11.83
N PRO A 51 -6.27 0.50 11.22
CA PRO A 51 -6.39 0.39 9.77
C PRO A 51 -6.25 1.79 9.15
N LEU A 52 -5.63 1.86 7.97
CA LEU A 52 -5.18 3.14 7.41
C LEU A 52 -5.33 3.20 5.89
N PRO A 53 -5.46 4.42 5.34
CA PRO A 53 -5.89 4.63 3.96
C PRO A 53 -4.79 4.19 2.98
N ARG A 54 -5.15 3.59 1.84
CA ARG A 54 -4.17 2.88 0.97
C ARG A 54 -4.11 3.38 -0.47
N PRO A 55 -2.91 3.80 -0.88
CA PRO A 55 -2.52 3.92 -2.30
C PRO A 55 -0.98 4.00 -2.41
N TRP A 56 -0.30 2.97 -1.92
CA TRP A 56 1.02 3.09 -1.26
C TRP A 56 2.13 3.72 -2.13
N LYS A 57 2.81 4.74 -1.57
CA LYS A 57 3.98 5.44 -2.14
C LYS A 57 5.34 4.76 -1.85
N HIS A 58 5.42 3.43 -1.92
CA HIS A 58 6.48 2.52 -1.40
C HIS A 58 6.20 1.99 0.02
N VAL A 59 5.90 0.68 0.08
CA VAL A 59 5.98 -0.13 1.30
C VAL A 59 7.37 -0.76 1.31
N GLU A 60 8.22 -0.42 2.28
CA GLU A 60 9.47 -1.14 2.54
C GLU A 60 9.12 -2.62 2.81
N ARG A 61 9.17 -3.44 1.76
CA ARG A 61 9.09 -4.90 1.87
C ARG A 61 10.47 -5.41 2.27
N LEU A 62 10.51 -6.49 3.05
CA LEU A 62 11.73 -7.28 3.23
C LEU A 62 12.36 -7.57 1.85
N GLY A 63 13.57 -7.07 1.61
CA GLY A 63 14.28 -7.23 0.34
C GLY A 63 14.11 -6.12 -0.69
N PHE A 64 13.48 -4.98 -0.36
CA PHE A 64 13.55 -3.79 -1.22
C PHE A 64 14.96 -3.19 -1.23
N THR A 65 15.44 -2.81 -2.40
CA THR A 65 16.70 -2.08 -2.60
C THR A 65 16.56 -1.14 -3.79
N GLU A 66 17.26 0.00 -3.74
CA GLU A 66 17.36 0.95 -4.85
C GLU A 66 18.51 0.62 -5.82
N LEU A 67 19.29 -0.44 -5.51
CA LEU A 67 20.37 -0.91 -6.36
C LEU A 67 19.84 -1.50 -7.68
N SER A 68 20.56 -1.26 -8.76
CA SER A 68 20.34 -1.93 -10.04
C SER A 68 20.67 -3.43 -9.97
N TYR A 69 20.21 -4.18 -10.97
CA TYR A 69 20.42 -5.64 -11.03
C TYR A 69 21.91 -6.02 -11.00
N ASP A 70 22.75 -5.28 -11.72
CA ASP A 70 24.18 -5.55 -11.80
C ASP A 70 24.88 -5.22 -10.49
N GLU A 71 24.53 -4.10 -9.85
CA GLU A 71 25.05 -3.71 -8.53
C GLU A 71 24.64 -4.73 -7.44
N ALA A 72 23.41 -5.23 -7.50
CA ALA A 72 22.94 -6.27 -6.60
C ALA A 72 23.71 -7.58 -6.78
N ILE A 73 23.98 -7.98 -8.03
CA ILE A 73 24.79 -9.18 -8.33
C ILE A 73 26.23 -9.02 -7.85
N GLU A 74 26.85 -7.87 -8.10
CA GLU A 74 28.21 -7.61 -7.64
C GLU A 74 28.31 -7.66 -6.12
N LEU A 75 27.35 -7.02 -5.43
CA LEU A 75 27.28 -7.06 -3.97
C LEU A 75 27.09 -8.50 -3.45
N LEU A 76 26.25 -9.30 -4.10
CA LEU A 76 26.06 -10.71 -3.75
C LEU A 76 27.33 -11.54 -3.98
N LYS A 77 28.04 -11.33 -5.11
CA LYS A 77 29.31 -12.01 -5.41
C LYS A 77 30.41 -11.64 -4.40
N ASN A 78 30.49 -10.36 -4.03
CA ASN A 78 31.46 -9.85 -3.05
C ASN A 78 31.19 -10.39 -1.63
N ASN A 79 29.92 -10.64 -1.29
CA ASN A 79 29.54 -11.17 0.02
C ASN A 79 29.61 -12.70 0.11
N ALA A 80 29.53 -13.43 -1.02
CA ALA A 80 29.53 -14.90 -1.05
C ALA A 80 30.87 -15.56 -0.64
N GLY A 81 31.93 -14.77 -0.45
CA GLY A 81 33.27 -15.23 -0.02
C GLY A 81 33.67 -14.84 1.40
N ARG A 82 32.76 -14.33 2.22
CA ARG A 82 32.96 -14.06 3.67
C ARG A 82 32.14 -15.02 4.51
#